data_AF-A0A9E2LFS8-F1
#
_entry.id   AF-A0A9E2LFS8-F1
#
_cell.length_a   1.000
_cell.length_b   1.000
_cell.length_c   1.000
_cell.angle_alpha   90.00
_cell.angle_beta   90.00
_cell.angle_gamma   90.00
#
_symmetry.space_group_name_H-M   'P 1'
#
loop_
_entity.id
_entity.type
_entity.pdbx_description
1 polymer ?
#
loop_
_entity_poly.entity_id
_entity_poly.type
_entity_poly.pdbx_seq_one_letter_code
_entity_poly.pdbx_strand_id
1 'polypeptide(L)'
;MSELAPAKLDTNKYQVVIDKSTIISIDRTVPFDPAEFISKGWSIVEEDERSLALTELDLSKVSFESMLNQDQGETSIKGEVKLKRLKVADHIRLDAKIFLTLWENQQLIPGSWKEKINGSTRYNFFDGTILLGPLGDRCVIYLFWDGGRWRWDCYWLGLCCWCANFPSVVLVSK
;
A
#
# COMPACT_ATOMS: atom_id res chain seq x y z
N MET A 1 -61.12 -33.42 -7.71
CA MET A 1 -60.49 -32.51 -8.69
C MET A 1 -59.81 -31.41 -7.91
N SER A 2 -58.52 -31.57 -7.68
CA SER A 2 -57.61 -30.61 -7.06
C SER A 2 -56.77 -29.98 -8.16
N GLU A 3 -56.66 -28.66 -8.20
CA GLU A 3 -55.63 -27.84 -8.89
C GLU A 3 -56.14 -26.38 -8.87
N LEU A 4 -55.37 -25.31 -8.73
CA LEU A 4 -54.00 -25.03 -8.29
C LEU A 4 -54.02 -23.51 -8.01
N ALA A 5 -53.51 -23.05 -6.86
CA ALA A 5 -53.35 -21.61 -6.61
C ALA A 5 -52.13 -21.08 -7.40
N PRO A 6 -52.15 -19.84 -7.92
CA PRO A 6 -51.02 -19.30 -8.66
C PRO A 6 -49.82 -19.07 -7.75
N ALA A 7 -48.66 -19.55 -8.20
CA ALA A 7 -47.37 -19.30 -7.57
C ALA A 7 -47.06 -17.80 -7.58
N LYS A 8 -46.83 -17.22 -6.40
CA LYS A 8 -46.24 -15.88 -6.27
C LYS A 8 -44.76 -15.99 -6.63
N LEU A 9 -44.34 -15.28 -7.68
CA LEU A 9 -42.92 -15.03 -7.92
C LEU A 9 -42.40 -14.09 -6.83
N ASP A 10 -41.47 -14.61 -6.03
CA ASP A 10 -40.69 -13.83 -5.08
C ASP A 10 -39.52 -13.19 -5.83
N THR A 11 -39.73 -11.97 -6.35
CA THR A 11 -38.64 -11.18 -6.94
C THR A 11 -37.91 -10.44 -5.83
N ASN A 12 -37.03 -11.13 -5.12
CA ASN A 12 -36.06 -10.48 -4.26
C ASN A 12 -34.69 -11.15 -4.27
N LYS A 13 -33.70 -10.32 -4.56
CA LYS A 13 -32.27 -10.45 -4.21
C LYS A 13 -31.44 -11.45 -5.01
N TYR A 14 -31.03 -11.02 -6.20
CA TYR A 14 -29.66 -11.26 -6.63
C TYR A 14 -28.96 -9.92 -6.81
N GLN A 15 -28.53 -9.34 -5.70
CA GLN A 15 -27.43 -8.39 -5.76
C GLN A 15 -26.21 -9.23 -6.13
N VAL A 16 -25.83 -9.23 -7.41
CA VAL A 16 -24.53 -9.76 -7.82
C VAL A 16 -23.50 -8.85 -7.15
N VAL A 17 -23.02 -9.27 -5.98
CA VAL A 17 -21.80 -8.72 -5.41
C VAL A 17 -20.70 -9.21 -6.35
N ILE A 18 -20.38 -8.38 -7.35
CA ILE A 18 -19.12 -8.53 -8.07
C ILE A 18 -18.08 -8.26 -7.00
N ASP A 19 -17.59 -9.33 -6.37
CA ASP A 19 -16.48 -9.24 -5.46
C ASP A 19 -15.30 -8.78 -6.32
N LYS A 20 -15.03 -7.49 -6.23
CA LYS A 20 -14.02 -6.84 -7.04
C LYS A 20 -12.72 -7.55 -6.71
N SER A 21 -12.15 -8.25 -7.68
CA SER A 21 -10.92 -9.02 -7.50
C SER A 21 -9.93 -8.18 -6.70
N THR A 22 -9.63 -8.64 -5.48
CA THR A 22 -8.63 -8.02 -4.61
C THR A 22 -7.22 -8.42 -5.04
N ILE A 23 -7.10 -9.38 -5.96
CA ILE A 23 -5.82 -9.82 -6.52
C ILE A 23 -5.48 -8.95 -7.72
N ILE A 24 -4.28 -8.36 -7.68
CA ILE A 24 -3.67 -7.64 -8.79
C ILE A 24 -2.49 -8.42 -9.35
N SER A 25 -2.30 -8.39 -10.65
CA SER A 25 -1.09 -8.89 -11.31
C SER A 25 -0.07 -7.76 -11.45
N ILE A 26 1.20 -8.07 -11.23
CA ILE A 26 2.31 -7.12 -11.27
C ILE A 26 3.17 -7.47 -12.47
N ASP A 27 3.21 -6.59 -13.46
CA ASP A 27 4.10 -6.75 -14.61
C ASP A 27 5.55 -6.52 -14.18
N ARG A 28 6.36 -7.57 -14.19
CA ARG A 28 7.79 -7.51 -13.83
C ARG A 28 8.71 -7.41 -15.05
N THR A 29 8.17 -7.32 -16.27
CA THR A 29 8.98 -7.23 -17.50
C THR A 29 9.71 -5.89 -17.62
N VAL A 30 9.11 -4.83 -17.07
CA VAL A 30 9.71 -3.49 -17.01
C VAL A 30 9.90 -3.09 -15.54
N PRO A 31 11.14 -2.92 -15.06
CA PRO A 31 11.39 -2.49 -13.70
C PRO A 31 10.84 -1.08 -13.46
N PHE A 32 10.65 -0.70 -12.20
CA PHE A 32 10.32 0.67 -11.86
C PHE A 32 11.55 1.56 -12.11
N ASP A 33 11.43 2.57 -12.97
CA ASP A 33 12.45 3.59 -13.18
C ASP A 33 12.05 4.89 -12.47
N PRO A 34 12.69 5.24 -11.34
CA PRO A 34 12.38 6.48 -10.64
C PRO A 34 12.77 7.74 -11.43
N ALA A 35 13.75 7.67 -12.34
CA ALA A 35 14.16 8.81 -13.15
C ALA A 35 13.11 9.14 -14.21
N GLU A 36 12.44 8.13 -14.76
CA GLU A 36 11.32 8.30 -15.69
C GLU A 36 10.02 8.68 -14.97
N PHE A 37 9.72 8.03 -13.85
CA PHE A 37 8.46 8.25 -13.14
C PHE A 37 8.42 9.57 -12.35
N ILE A 38 9.51 9.90 -11.63
CA ILE A 38 9.55 11.07 -10.75
C ILE A 38 10.21 12.25 -11.48
N SER A 39 11.52 12.13 -11.75
CA SER A 39 12.32 13.09 -12.50
C SER A 39 13.77 12.65 -12.59
N LYS A 40 14.51 13.22 -13.54
CA LYS A 40 15.95 12.98 -13.69
C LYS A 40 16.72 13.18 -12.37
N GLY A 41 17.64 12.26 -12.07
CA GLY A 41 18.52 12.33 -10.90
C GLY A 41 18.02 11.50 -9.70
N TRP A 42 16.82 10.93 -9.80
CA TRP A 42 16.36 9.91 -8.87
C TRP A 42 16.90 8.53 -9.24
N SER A 43 17.23 7.71 -8.24
CA SER A 43 17.67 6.33 -8.41
C SER A 43 17.16 5.43 -7.29
N ILE A 44 17.30 4.11 -7.45
CA ILE A 44 17.02 3.11 -6.42
C ILE A 44 18.33 2.78 -5.70
N VAL A 45 18.30 2.73 -4.37
CA VAL A 45 19.47 2.35 -3.53
C VAL A 45 19.25 1.10 -2.71
N GLU A 46 18.01 0.67 -2.52
CA GLU A 46 17.69 -0.56 -1.80
C GLU A 46 16.32 -1.08 -2.24
N GLU A 47 16.18 -2.40 -2.36
CA GLU A 47 14.91 -3.06 -2.62
C GLU A 47 14.71 -4.28 -1.72
N ASP A 48 13.46 -4.67 -1.45
CA ASP A 48 13.11 -5.95 -0.84
C ASP A 48 12.95 -7.01 -1.94
N GLU A 49 13.94 -7.88 -2.08
CA GLU A 49 13.97 -8.94 -3.10
C GLU A 49 12.73 -9.86 -3.05
N ARG A 50 12.14 -10.04 -1.86
CA ARG A 50 10.92 -10.84 -1.70
C ARG A 50 9.71 -10.16 -2.32
N SER A 51 9.66 -8.83 -2.29
CA SER A 51 8.62 -8.07 -2.98
C SER A 51 8.84 -8.12 -4.48
N LEU A 52 10.09 -7.98 -4.95
CA LEU A 52 10.44 -8.09 -6.38
C LEU A 52 10.02 -9.44 -6.98
N ALA A 53 10.06 -10.51 -6.19
CA ALA A 53 9.62 -11.84 -6.59
C ALA A 53 8.08 -12.00 -6.72
N LEU A 54 7.27 -11.07 -6.20
CA LEU A 54 5.82 -11.12 -6.31
C LEU A 54 5.36 -10.78 -7.73
N THR A 55 4.63 -11.70 -8.36
CA THR A 55 3.95 -11.49 -9.64
C THR A 55 2.46 -11.21 -9.47
N GLU A 56 1.90 -11.54 -8.30
CA GLU A 56 0.52 -11.26 -7.93
C GLU A 56 0.47 -10.80 -6.47
N LEU A 57 -0.51 -9.95 -6.16
CA LEU A 57 -0.74 -9.47 -4.80
C LEU A 57 -2.23 -9.47 -4.49
N ASP A 58 -2.60 -10.19 -3.45
CA ASP A 58 -3.93 -10.12 -2.85
C ASP A 58 -4.00 -8.95 -1.86
N LEU A 59 -4.65 -7.86 -2.28
CA LEU A 59 -4.79 -6.62 -1.50
C LEU A 59 -5.57 -6.83 -0.20
N SER A 60 -6.30 -7.94 -0.04
CA SER A 60 -6.97 -8.29 1.22
C SER A 60 -5.99 -8.83 2.30
N LYS A 61 -4.81 -9.29 1.89
CA LYS A 61 -3.76 -9.82 2.78
C LYS A 61 -2.73 -8.77 3.19
N VAL A 62 -2.85 -7.57 2.66
CA VAL A 62 -1.96 -6.46 2.98
C VAL A 62 -2.26 -5.91 4.37
N SER A 63 -1.21 -5.61 5.13
CA SER A 63 -1.26 -4.97 6.43
C SER A 63 -0.56 -3.62 6.41
N PHE A 64 -0.88 -2.78 7.39
CA PHE A 64 -0.38 -1.41 7.53
C PHE A 64 0.38 -1.26 8.85
N GLU A 65 1.70 -1.27 8.78
CA GLU A 65 2.55 -1.32 9.97
C GLU A 65 3.26 0.01 10.25
N SER A 66 2.97 0.61 11.40
CA SER A 66 3.65 1.86 11.84
C SER A 66 5.04 1.61 12.43
N MET A 67 5.30 0.40 12.91
CA MET A 67 6.48 0.01 13.69
C MET A 67 6.72 0.84 14.97
N LEU A 68 5.71 1.55 15.47
CA LEU A 68 5.77 2.23 16.76
C LEU A 68 5.65 1.22 17.90
N ASN A 69 6.47 1.37 18.93
CA ASN A 69 6.34 0.61 20.16
C ASN A 69 5.39 1.32 21.13
N GLN A 70 4.15 0.85 21.18
CA GLN A 70 3.11 1.42 22.04
C GLN A 70 3.41 1.22 23.53
N ASP A 71 4.03 0.10 23.91
CA ASP A 71 4.40 -0.19 25.31
C ASP A 71 5.45 0.79 25.84
N GLN A 72 6.25 1.36 24.94
CA GLN A 72 7.23 2.41 25.23
C GLN A 72 6.67 3.83 25.07
N GLY A 73 5.39 3.97 24.73
CA GLY A 73 4.75 5.27 24.51
C GLY A 73 5.25 6.01 23.28
N GLU A 74 5.81 5.31 22.28
CA GLU A 74 6.31 5.95 21.07
C GLU A 74 5.16 6.50 20.22
N THR A 75 5.19 7.81 19.96
CA THR A 75 4.23 8.49 19.09
C THR A 75 4.82 8.81 17.72
N SER A 76 6.15 8.85 17.61
CA SER A 76 6.89 9.00 16.36
C SER A 76 8.31 8.44 16.46
N ILE A 77 8.86 8.00 15.34
CA ILE A 77 10.24 7.53 15.22
C ILE A 77 10.96 8.14 14.01
N LYS A 78 12.28 7.96 13.93
CA LYS A 78 13.04 8.29 12.71
C LYS A 78 12.72 7.29 11.59
N GLY A 79 12.70 7.74 10.35
CA GLY A 79 12.41 6.88 9.19
C GLY A 79 13.40 5.72 9.07
N GLU A 80 14.69 5.98 9.27
CA GLU A 80 15.71 4.92 9.28
C GLU A 80 15.51 3.90 10.43
N VAL A 81 14.95 4.32 11.56
CA VAL A 81 14.59 3.40 12.66
C VAL A 81 13.38 2.55 12.26
N LYS A 82 12.36 3.17 11.66
CA LYS A 82 11.19 2.45 11.10
C LYS A 82 11.63 1.39 10.09
N LEU A 83 12.47 1.77 9.13
CA LEU A 83 13.00 0.86 8.10
C LEU A 83 13.79 -0.30 8.71
N LYS A 84 14.66 -0.03 9.70
CA LYS A 84 15.39 -1.08 10.41
C LYS A 84 14.43 -2.04 11.12
N ARG A 85 13.38 -1.54 11.77
CA ARG A 85 12.38 -2.39 12.45
C ARG A 85 11.60 -3.25 11.46
N LEU A 86 11.19 -2.71 10.31
CA LEU A 86 10.51 -3.49 9.27
C LEU A 86 11.36 -4.68 8.81
N LYS A 87 12.67 -4.46 8.61
CA LYS A 87 13.61 -5.52 8.22
C LYS A 87 13.74 -6.62 9.28
N VAL A 88 13.66 -6.26 10.56
CA VAL A 88 13.72 -7.21 11.68
C VAL A 88 12.39 -7.95 11.88
N ALA A 89 11.25 -7.30 11.61
CA ALA A 89 9.92 -7.89 11.72
C ALA A 89 9.62 -8.95 10.65
N ASP A 90 10.54 -9.13 9.69
CA ASP A 90 10.47 -10.12 8.62
C ASP A 90 9.21 -10.02 7.74
N HIS A 91 8.61 -8.84 7.66
CA HIS A 91 7.52 -8.57 6.73
C HIS A 91 8.06 -8.35 5.33
N ILE A 92 7.31 -8.75 4.30
CA ILE A 92 7.63 -8.38 2.92
C ILE A 92 7.16 -6.94 2.73
N ARG A 93 8.11 -6.02 2.57
CA ARG A 93 7.82 -4.61 2.33
C ARG A 93 7.46 -4.42 0.86
N LEU A 94 6.27 -3.89 0.56
CA LEU A 94 5.84 -3.77 -0.83
C LEU A 94 6.64 -2.70 -1.58
N ASP A 95 7.04 -3.00 -2.81
CA ASP A 95 7.95 -2.21 -3.64
C ASP A 95 7.27 -1.16 -4.52
N ALA A 96 8.09 -0.31 -5.15
CA ALA A 96 7.64 0.81 -5.99
C ALA A 96 6.91 0.36 -7.28
N LYS A 97 7.16 -0.85 -7.79
CA LYS A 97 6.41 -1.36 -8.95
C LYS A 97 4.99 -1.77 -8.57
N ILE A 98 4.78 -2.27 -7.34
CA ILE A 98 3.44 -2.50 -6.79
C ILE A 98 2.71 -1.16 -6.63
N PHE A 99 3.38 -0.15 -6.09
CA PHE A 99 2.86 1.22 -6.05
C PHE A 99 2.44 1.69 -7.46
N LEU A 100 3.31 1.56 -8.46
CA LEU A 100 3.03 2.02 -9.82
C LEU A 100 1.81 1.30 -10.40
N THR A 101 1.72 -0.01 -10.20
CA THR A 101 0.58 -0.82 -10.64
C THR A 101 -0.74 -0.30 -10.04
N LEU A 102 -0.75 0.03 -8.75
CA LEU A 102 -1.92 0.61 -8.07
C LEU A 102 -2.20 2.05 -8.53
N TRP A 103 -1.15 2.84 -8.78
CA TRP A 103 -1.27 4.22 -9.25
C TRP A 103 -1.91 4.32 -10.63
N GLU A 104 -1.54 3.41 -11.54
CA GLU A 104 -2.13 3.30 -12.89
C GLU A 104 -3.53 2.70 -12.87
N ASN A 105 -3.86 1.92 -11.82
CA ASN A 105 -5.13 1.22 -11.68
C ASN A 105 -5.85 1.60 -10.39
N GLN A 106 -6.06 2.90 -10.18
CA GLN A 106 -6.58 3.45 -8.93
C GLN A 106 -7.94 2.88 -8.50
N GLN A 107 -8.73 2.42 -9.47
CA GLN A 107 -9.97 1.71 -9.20
C GLN A 107 -9.73 0.45 -8.37
N LEU A 108 -8.63 -0.28 -8.54
CA LEU A 108 -8.38 -1.55 -7.84
C LEU A 108 -8.07 -1.36 -6.35
N ILE A 109 -7.64 -0.16 -5.93
CA ILE A 109 -7.27 0.10 -4.55
C ILE A 109 -8.51 -0.03 -3.64
N PRO A 110 -8.47 -0.88 -2.59
CA PRO A 110 -9.61 -1.07 -1.70
C PRO A 110 -10.06 0.23 -1.02
N GLY A 111 -11.36 0.36 -0.78
CA GLY A 111 -11.92 1.51 -0.06
C GLY A 111 -11.33 1.68 1.34
N SER A 112 -10.99 0.58 2.01
CA SER A 112 -10.34 0.57 3.32
C SER A 112 -9.01 1.30 3.32
N TRP A 113 -8.29 1.37 2.19
CA TRP A 113 -7.02 2.09 2.08
C TRP A 113 -7.17 3.62 2.23
N LYS A 114 -8.41 4.14 2.14
CA LYS A 114 -8.76 5.56 2.33
C LYS A 114 -9.05 5.92 3.79
N GLU A 115 -9.11 4.94 4.68
CA GLU A 115 -9.42 5.16 6.09
C GLU A 115 -8.43 6.12 6.74
N LYS A 116 -8.98 6.95 7.63
CA LYS A 116 -8.22 7.91 8.40
C LYS A 116 -7.72 7.26 9.69
N ILE A 117 -6.49 7.58 10.09
CA ILE A 117 -5.95 7.22 11.39
C ILE A 117 -6.09 8.46 12.29
N ASN A 118 -6.81 8.31 13.41
CA ASN A 118 -7.09 9.41 14.36
C ASN A 118 -7.65 10.68 13.68
N GLY A 119 -8.57 10.51 12.74
CA GLY A 119 -9.18 11.62 11.99
C GLY A 119 -8.27 12.29 10.94
N SER A 120 -7.02 11.82 10.81
CA SER A 120 -6.03 12.30 9.84
C SER A 120 -5.87 11.35 8.67
N THR A 121 -5.46 11.87 7.52
CA THR A 121 -5.17 11.06 6.33
C THR A 121 -4.09 10.02 6.63
N ARG A 122 -4.32 8.77 6.22
CA ARG A 122 -3.28 7.74 6.19
C ARG A 122 -2.46 7.86 4.91
N TYR A 123 -1.15 7.81 5.06
CA TYR A 123 -0.20 7.81 3.96
C TYR A 123 0.46 6.44 3.91
N ASN A 124 0.18 5.70 2.83
CA ASN A 124 0.51 4.29 2.70
C ASN A 124 1.89 4.17 2.03
N PHE A 125 2.93 3.84 2.81
CA PHE A 125 4.33 3.82 2.36
C PHE A 125 4.76 2.49 1.76
N PHE A 126 5.48 2.54 0.63
CA PHE A 126 6.01 1.36 -0.07
C PHE A 126 7.51 1.20 0.24
N ASP A 127 7.81 0.85 1.49
CA ASP A 127 9.18 0.73 2.02
C ASP A 127 9.99 -0.45 1.43
N GLY A 128 9.42 -1.16 0.44
CA GLY A 128 10.11 -2.19 -0.35
C GLY A 128 11.07 -1.62 -1.38
N THR A 129 11.03 -0.30 -1.64
CA THR A 129 12.00 0.40 -2.49
C THR A 129 12.43 1.68 -1.80
N ILE A 130 13.74 1.82 -1.57
CA ILE A 130 14.35 3.05 -1.06
C ILE A 130 14.95 3.81 -2.24
N LEU A 131 14.46 5.03 -2.42
CA LEU A 131 14.87 5.93 -3.47
C LEU A 131 15.97 6.86 -2.97
N LEU A 132 16.85 7.29 -3.86
CA LEU A 132 17.81 8.34 -3.63
C LEU A 132 17.45 9.53 -4.51
N GLY A 133 17.13 10.65 -3.88
CA GLY A 133 16.88 11.91 -4.58
C GLY A 133 18.16 12.57 -5.08
N PRO A 134 18.04 13.57 -5.98
CA PRO A 134 19.18 14.25 -6.59
C PRO A 134 20.08 15.01 -5.60
N LEU A 135 19.58 15.31 -4.39
CA LEU A 135 20.35 15.94 -3.30
C LEU A 135 20.98 14.92 -2.32
N GLY A 136 20.85 13.62 -2.60
CA GLY A 136 21.37 12.55 -1.73
C GLY A 136 20.40 12.11 -0.63
N ASP A 137 19.16 12.61 -0.64
CA ASP A 137 18.15 12.24 0.34
C ASP A 137 17.57 10.85 0.07
N ARG A 138 17.58 9.98 1.08
CA ARG A 138 16.93 8.67 1.04
C ARG A 138 15.44 8.81 1.29
N CYS A 139 14.61 8.42 0.34
CA CYS A 139 13.18 8.64 0.36
C CYS A 139 12.40 7.35 0.10
N VAL A 140 11.14 7.34 0.54
CA VAL A 140 10.18 6.27 0.25
C VAL A 140 8.96 6.88 -0.43
N ILE A 141 8.45 6.20 -1.45
CA ILE A 141 7.22 6.60 -2.14
C ILE A 141 5.99 6.18 -1.34
N TYR A 142 4.96 7.02 -1.34
CA TYR A 142 3.72 6.72 -0.65
C TYR A 142 2.50 7.15 -1.43
N LEU A 143 1.37 6.52 -1.12
CA LEU A 143 0.07 6.77 -1.72
C LEU A 143 -0.95 7.19 -0.65
N PHE A 144 -1.76 8.20 -0.92
CA PHE A 144 -2.77 8.68 0.02
C PHE A 144 -4.04 9.18 -0.68
N TRP A 145 -5.15 9.16 0.06
CA TRP A 145 -6.44 9.68 -0.41
C TRP A 145 -6.64 11.10 0.11
N ASP A 146 -6.87 12.06 -0.80
CA ASP A 146 -7.01 13.49 -0.44
C ASP A 146 -8.48 13.94 -0.24
N GLY A 147 -9.42 13.00 -0.30
CA GLY A 147 -10.87 13.28 -0.22
C GLY A 147 -11.60 13.19 -1.56
N GLY A 148 -10.90 13.34 -2.69
CA GLY A 148 -11.52 13.24 -4.03
C GLY A 148 -10.72 12.37 -5.01
N ARG A 149 -9.41 12.24 -4.81
CA ARG A 149 -8.53 11.45 -5.66
C ARG A 149 -7.39 10.82 -4.87
N TRP A 150 -6.77 9.81 -5.46
CA TRP A 150 -5.49 9.34 -4.99
C TRP A 150 -4.39 10.34 -5.39
N ARG A 151 -3.42 10.50 -4.50
CA ARG A 151 -2.19 11.22 -4.73
C ARG A 151 -1.01 10.40 -4.23
N TRP A 152 0.17 10.74 -4.73
CA TRP A 152 1.42 10.19 -4.28
C TRP A 152 2.42 11.31 -4.03
N ASP A 153 3.45 11.00 -3.26
CA ASP A 153 4.65 11.82 -3.11
C ASP A 153 5.79 10.93 -2.57
N CYS A 154 6.96 11.52 -2.35
CA CYS A 154 8.09 10.91 -1.66
C CYS A 154 8.30 11.54 -0.29
N TYR A 155 8.77 10.74 0.67
CA TYR A 155 9.08 11.23 2.02
C TYR A 155 10.48 10.85 2.45
N TRP A 156 11.19 11.82 3.02
CA TRP A 156 12.57 11.66 3.45
C TRP A 156 12.68 10.85 4.75
N LEU A 157 13.48 9.78 4.72
CA LEU A 157 13.74 8.89 5.86
C LEU A 157 14.53 9.57 6.99
N GLY A 158 15.25 10.66 6.70
CA GLY A 158 16.00 11.42 7.70
C GLY A 158 15.13 12.18 8.70
N LEU A 159 13.84 12.34 8.41
CA LEU A 159 12.88 12.99 9.32
C LEU A 159 12.54 12.12 10.53
N CYS A 160 12.21 12.77 11.66
CA CYS A 160 11.89 12.14 12.94
C CYS A 160 10.38 12.00 13.23
N CYS A 161 9.53 12.44 12.30
CA CYS A 161 8.08 12.53 12.51
C CYS A 161 7.32 11.31 11.95
N TRP A 162 7.94 10.14 11.82
CA TRP A 162 7.26 8.93 11.35
C TRP A 162 6.31 8.41 12.44
N CYS A 163 5.03 8.76 12.34
CA CYS A 163 3.98 8.45 13.31
C CYS A 163 2.97 7.42 12.78
N ALA A 164 1.92 7.15 13.55
CA ALA A 164 0.89 6.15 13.21
C ALA A 164 0.19 6.40 11.87
N ASN A 165 0.13 7.65 11.40
CA ASN A 165 -0.48 8.01 10.11
C ASN A 165 0.38 7.66 8.90
N PHE A 166 1.62 7.21 9.13
CA PHE A 166 2.62 6.90 8.11
C PHE A 166 2.98 5.40 8.07
N PRO A 167 2.01 4.47 8.02
CA PRO A 167 2.30 3.05 8.04
C PRO A 167 2.94 2.58 6.74
N SER A 168 3.77 1.55 6.86
CA SER A 168 4.27 0.75 5.74
C SER A 168 3.21 -0.23 5.27
N VAL A 169 3.10 -0.35 3.95
CA VAL A 169 2.30 -1.35 3.28
C VAL A 169 3.13 -2.62 3.17
N VAL A 170 2.69 -3.69 3.83
CA VAL A 170 3.46 -4.92 3.95
C VAL A 170 2.59 -6.16 3.76
N LEU A 171 3.20 -7.28 3.37
CA LEU A 171 2.65 -8.61 3.65
C LEU A 171 3.30 -9.14 4.92
N VAL A 172 2.48 -9.39 5.93
CA VAL A 172 2.94 -10.00 7.18
C VAL A 172 3.26 -11.47 6.93
N SER A 173 4.50 -11.86 7.25
CA SER A 173 4.87 -13.27 7.34
C SER A 173 4.08 -13.90 8.48
N LYS A 174 3.40 -15.01 8.20
CA LYS A 174 2.64 -15.78 9.19
C LYS A 174 3.55 -16.67 10.03
#